data_AF-A0A6B3FBB0-F1
#
_entry.id   AF-A0A6B3FBB0-F1
#
_cell.length_a   1.000
_cell.length_b   1.000
_cell.length_c   1.000
_cell.angle_alpha   90.00
_cell.angle_beta   90.00
_cell.angle_gamma   90.00
#
_symmetry.space_group_name_H-M   'P 1'
#
loop_
_entity.id
_entity.type
_entity.pdbx_description
1 polymer ?
#
loop_
_entity_poly.entity_id
_entity_poly.type
_entity_poly.pdbx_seq_one_letter_code
_entity_poly.pdbx_strand_id
1 'polypeptide(L)'
;AEITVLDKLTYAGHLDNLPTDEPRLSFVRGDVCDQDLLGRLLPGHEAVVHFAAESHVDRSLQGAADFVRTNVGGTQALLET
;
A
#
# COMPACT_ATOMS: atom_id res chain seq x y z
N ALA A 1 7.36 -14.54 -11.88
CA ALA A 1 6.39 -13.48 -11.59
C ALA A 1 7.17 -12.19 -11.37
N GLU A 2 6.73 -11.12 -11.99
CA GLU A 2 7.15 -9.75 -11.66
C GLU A 2 6.27 -9.27 -10.49
N ILE A 3 6.87 -8.57 -9.53
CA ILE A 3 6.22 -8.12 -8.31
C ILE A 3 6.41 -6.61 -8.20
N THR A 4 5.31 -5.88 -8.03
CA THR A 4 5.32 -4.47 -7.67
C THR A 4 4.92 -4.33 -6.21
N VAL A 5 5.77 -3.75 -5.38
CA VAL A 5 5.45 -3.40 -3.99
C VAL A 5 5.12 -1.92 -3.91
N LEU A 6 3.86 -1.62 -3.56
CA LEU A 6 3.40 -0.27 -3.24
C LEU A 6 3.40 -0.10 -1.72
N ASP A 7 4.20 0.82 -1.20
CA ASP A 7 4.20 1.17 0.23
C ASP A 7 4.48 2.66 0.43
N LYS A 8 3.85 3.25 1.44
CA LYS A 8 4.05 4.66 1.82
C LYS A 8 5.28 4.84 2.70
N LEU A 9 5.81 3.75 3.25
CA LEU A 9 6.83 3.69 4.30
C LEU A 9 6.40 4.53 5.51
N THR A 10 5.20 4.24 6.03
CA THR A 10 4.74 4.81 7.30
C THR A 10 5.52 4.19 8.46
N TYR A 11 4.99 4.27 9.70
CA TYR A 11 5.72 3.85 10.89
C TYR A 11 6.20 2.38 10.85
N ALA A 12 5.48 1.50 10.16
CA ALA A 12 5.79 0.07 10.09
C ALA A 12 6.50 -0.35 8.79
N GLY A 13 6.49 0.49 7.76
CA GLY A 13 7.06 0.16 6.46
C GLY A 13 8.57 0.45 6.42
N HIS A 14 9.39 -0.52 6.04
CA HIS A 14 10.83 -0.36 5.92
C HIS A 14 11.34 -0.98 4.63
N LEU A 15 12.12 -0.22 3.85
CA LEU A 15 12.61 -0.67 2.54
C LEU A 15 13.58 -1.85 2.66
N ASP A 16 14.34 -1.93 3.75
CA ASP A 16 15.29 -3.03 4.01
C ASP A 16 14.61 -4.38 4.21
N ASN A 17 13.28 -4.41 4.39
CA ASN A 17 12.52 -5.66 4.42
C ASN A 17 12.29 -6.25 3.02
N LEU A 18 12.63 -5.52 1.96
CA LEU A 18 12.46 -5.93 0.57
C LEU A 18 13.80 -6.26 -0.07
N PRO A 19 13.89 -7.33 -0.89
CA PRO A 19 15.07 -7.62 -1.70
C PRO A 19 15.09 -6.69 -2.92
N THR A 20 15.46 -5.43 -2.71
CA THR A 20 15.39 -4.36 -3.73
C THR A 20 16.38 -4.54 -4.89
N ASP A 21 17.33 -5.45 -4.75
CA ASP A 21 18.28 -5.86 -5.76
C ASP A 21 17.74 -6.96 -6.70
N GLU A 22 16.60 -7.57 -6.38
CA GLU A 22 15.95 -8.57 -7.25
C GLU A 22 15.37 -7.93 -8.52
N PRO A 23 15.80 -8.32 -9.73
CA PRO A 23 15.35 -7.70 -10.99
C PRO A 23 13.85 -7.81 -11.26
N ARG A 24 13.17 -8.74 -10.58
CA ARG A 24 11.73 -8.98 -10.73
C ARG A 24 10.90 -8.21 -9.71
N LEU A 25 11.51 -7.47 -8.79
CA LEU A 25 10.83 -6.65 -7.80
C LEU A 25 10.99 -5.18 -8.16
N SER A 26 9.86 -4.50 -8.33
CA SER A 26 9.78 -3.05 -8.45
C SER A 26 9.17 -2.47 -7.18
N PHE A 27 9.83 -1.48 -6.59
CA PHE A 27 9.28 -0.74 -5.46
C PHE A 27 8.72 0.60 -5.92
N VAL A 28 7.49 0.89 -5.51
CA VAL A 28 6.82 2.17 -5.73
C VAL A 28 6.47 2.77 -4.39
N ARG A 29 7.06 3.93 -4.09
CA ARG A 29 6.66 4.70 -2.91
C ARG A 29 5.38 5.46 -3.20
N GLY A 30 4.31 5.17 -2.48
CA GLY A 30 3.01 5.80 -2.71
C GLY A 30 1.96 5.46 -1.67
N ASP A 31 0.80 6.11 -1.77
CA ASP A 31 -0.34 5.90 -0.87
C ASP A 31 -1.38 5.05 -1.60
N VAL A 32 -1.93 4.04 -0.92
CA VAL A 32 -3.01 3.21 -1.49
C VAL A 32 -4.31 4.00 -1.68
N CYS A 33 -4.45 5.17 -1.06
CA CYS A 33 -5.58 6.07 -1.29
C CYS A 33 -5.45 6.90 -2.59
N ASP A 34 -4.34 6.81 -3.32
CA ASP A 34 -4.10 7.58 -4.56
C ASP A 34 -4.66 6.82 -5.77
N GLN A 35 -5.89 7.17 -6.18
CA GLN A 35 -6.58 6.54 -7.31
C GLN A 35 -5.84 6.70 -8.64
N ASP A 36 -5.22 7.86 -8.87
CA ASP A 36 -4.47 8.10 -10.12
C ASP A 36 -3.22 7.22 -10.18
N LEU A 37 -2.56 7.01 -9.04
CA LEU A 37 -1.45 6.08 -8.93
C LEU A 37 -1.91 4.64 -9.15
N LEU A 38 -2.96 4.20 -8.45
CA LEU A 38 -3.51 2.86 -8.61
C LEU A 38 -3.93 2.59 -10.07
N GLY A 39 -4.58 3.54 -10.72
CA GLY A 39 -5.01 3.44 -12.12
C GLY A 39 -3.86 3.27 -13.11
N ARG A 40 -2.64 3.69 -12.74
CA ARG A 40 -1.43 3.43 -13.53
C ARG A 40 -0.73 2.13 -13.14
N LEU A 41 -0.80 1.72 -11.88
CA LEU A 41 -0.05 0.58 -11.36
C LEU A 41 -0.75 -0.76 -11.55
N LEU A 42 -2.07 -0.83 -11.37
CA LEU A 42 -2.81 -2.09 -11.39
C LEU A 42 -2.91 -2.76 -12.78
N PRO A 43 -3.08 -2.03 -13.89
CA PRO A 43 -3.20 -2.67 -15.21
C PRO A 43 -2.00 -3.56 -15.54
N GLY A 44 -2.27 -4.82 -15.89
CA GLY A 44 -1.25 -5.81 -16.25
C GLY A 44 -0.85 -6.76 -15.11
N HIS A 45 -1.26 -6.50 -13.88
CA HIS A 45 -1.11 -7.46 -12.78
C HIS A 45 -2.26 -8.49 -12.76
N GLU A 46 -1.93 -9.76 -12.54
CA GLU A 46 -2.90 -10.86 -12.48
C GLU A 46 -3.55 -11.03 -11.10
N ALA A 47 -2.90 -10.50 -10.05
CA ALA A 47 -3.34 -10.62 -8.68
C ALA A 47 -2.84 -9.44 -7.84
N VAL A 48 -3.60 -9.11 -6.79
CA VAL A 48 -3.26 -8.08 -5.81
C VAL A 48 -3.33 -8.67 -4.42
N VAL A 49 -2.30 -8.41 -3.60
CA VAL A 49 -2.27 -8.76 -2.18
C VAL A 49 -2.13 -7.47 -1.37
N HIS A 50 -3.18 -7.11 -0.64
CA HIS A 50 -3.27 -5.81 0.03
C HIS A 50 -2.91 -5.92 1.52
N PHE A 51 -1.72 -5.43 1.89
CA PHE A 51 -1.24 -5.39 3.28
C PHE A 51 -1.21 -3.98 3.90
N ALA A 52 -1.40 -2.92 3.11
CA ALA A 52 -1.29 -1.56 3.59
C ALA A 52 -2.43 -1.20 4.54
N ALA A 53 -2.09 -0.87 5.80
CA ALA A 53 -3.04 -0.53 6.83
C ALA A 53 -2.36 0.28 7.95
N GLU A 54 -3.14 1.09 8.66
CA GLU A 54 -2.81 1.48 10.02
C GLU A 54 -3.27 0.36 10.96
N SER A 55 -2.34 -0.21 11.73
CA SER A 55 -2.59 -1.41 12.54
C SER A 55 -2.23 -1.26 14.03
N HIS A 56 -1.58 -0.16 14.43
CA HIS A 56 -1.19 0.05 15.82
C HIS A 56 -2.38 0.50 16.68
N VAL A 57 -2.92 -0.41 17.49
CA VAL A 57 -4.12 -0.16 18.32
C VAL A 57 -4.01 1.13 19.14
N ASP A 58 -2.87 1.41 19.79
CA ASP A 58 -2.71 2.63 20.59
C ASP A 58 -2.82 3.93 19.76
N ARG A 59 -2.35 3.92 18.50
CA ARG A 59 -2.46 5.08 17.61
C ARG A 59 -3.91 5.31 17.20
N SER A 60 -4.72 4.26 17.11
CA SER A 60 -6.15 4.39 16.81
C SER A 60 -6.92 5.16 17.88
N LEU A 61 -6.46 5.11 19.15
CA LEU A 61 -7.06 5.86 20.26
C LEU A 61 -6.71 7.35 20.21
N GLN A 62 -5.59 7.70 19.57
CA GLN A 62 -5.12 9.09 19.43
C GLN A 62 -5.69 9.76 18.18
N GLY A 63 -6.03 8.99 17.14
CA GLY A 63 -6.60 9.51 15.90
C GLY A 63 -7.18 8.42 15.00
N ALA A 64 -8.50 8.22 15.05
CA ALA A 64 -9.21 7.23 14.23
C ALA A 64 -9.28 7.61 12.73
N ALA A 65 -9.07 8.89 12.38
CA ALA A 65 -9.19 9.36 11.00
C ALA A 65 -8.21 8.67 10.05
N ASP A 66 -6.96 8.45 10.47
CA ASP A 66 -5.94 7.78 9.66
C ASP A 66 -6.25 6.30 9.43
N PHE A 67 -6.90 5.65 10.41
CA PHE A 67 -7.37 4.27 10.30
C PHE A 67 -8.52 4.14 9.29
N VAL A 68 -9.52 5.02 9.39
CA VAL A 68 -10.63 5.03 8.43
C VAL A 68 -10.11 5.34 7.04
N ARG A 69 -9.27 6.36 6.90
CA ARG A 69 -8.71 6.76 5.60
C ARG A 69 -7.91 5.61 4.97
N THR A 70 -6.95 5.04 5.69
CA THR A 70 -6.06 4.01 5.12
C THR A 70 -6.79 2.68 4.95
N ASN A 71 -7.46 2.19 5.98
CA ASN A 71 -7.97 0.81 5.98
C ASN A 71 -9.27 0.71 5.19
N VAL A 72 -10.16 1.70 5.29
CA VAL A 72 -11.43 1.71 4.55
C VAL A 72 -11.25 2.41 3.20
N GLY A 73 -10.76 3.65 3.21
CA GLY A 73 -10.58 4.43 1.99
C GLY A 73 -9.56 3.80 1.02
N GLY A 74 -8.46 3.26 1.53
CA GLY A 74 -7.48 2.53 0.72
C GLY A 74 -8.06 1.26 0.08
N THR A 75 -8.78 0.45 0.85
CA THR A 75 -9.47 -0.73 0.31
C THR A 75 -10.52 -0.34 -0.73
N GLN A 76 -11.30 0.71 -0.48
CA GLN A 76 -12.28 1.23 -1.43
C GLN A 76 -11.59 1.65 -2.74
N ALA A 77 -10.53 2.47 -2.65
CA ALA A 77 -9.78 2.93 -3.83
C ALA A 77 -9.27 1.77 -4.68
N LEU A 78 -8.79 0.70 -4.03
CA LEU A 78 -8.31 -0.51 -4.70
C LEU A 78 -9.43 -1.31 -5.39
N LEU A 79 -10.66 -1.28 -4.87
CA LEU A 79 -11.81 -1.96 -5.45
C LEU A 79 -12.50 -1.15 -6.57
N GLU A 80 -12.29 0.17 -6.59
CA GLU A 80 -12.87 1.09 -7.58
C GLU A 80 -11.98 1.33 -8.82
N THR A 81 -10.74 0.86 -8.78
CA THR A 81 -9.76 1.01 -9.86
C THR A 81 -9.79 -0.19 -10.80
#